data_AF-A0A3R7KY31-F1
#
_entry.id   AF-A0A3R7KY31-F1
#
_cell.length_a   1.000
_cell.length_b   1.000
_cell.length_c   1.000
_cell.angle_alpha   90.00
_cell.angle_beta   90.00
_cell.angle_gamma   90.00
#
_symmetry.space_group_name_H-M   'P 1'
#
loop_
_entity.id
_entity.type
_entity.pdbx_description
1 polymer ?
#
loop_
_entity_poly.entity_id
_entity_poly.type
_entity_poly.pdbx_seq_one_letter_code
_entity_poly.pdbx_strand_id
1 'polypeptide(L)'
;MTKKTAKQLISIEHGAFNTAALQQELAQALEDDRIYKLTDSMKKRAIHTAANYDEFRNLVACADLKPISQKELRDFSKAERQTNISFKKKTRKNADKNRQIQPAAPVLDVPPKTAVDFCRNWKRYLKTIDAKFRYLQLTSPERLGKMFKSDMDSDLMAEIIHALLVSLNQDTASVGSEDIPPTVFALQIMEALTQTARFSLILDFFDSHQLEEVQELFKLIESTGDPLDQHHQETLVSIKQMFRLDSLHKTTKCTLNASV
;
A
#
# COMPACT_ATOMS: atom_id res chain seq x y z
N MET A 1 2.19 5.27 -55.13
CA MET A 1 3.22 6.27 -54.77
C MET A 1 4.48 5.99 -55.57
N THR A 2 4.71 6.78 -56.61
CA THR A 2 5.75 6.58 -57.62
C THR A 2 7.11 7.03 -57.08
N LYS A 3 8.06 6.10 -56.99
CA LYS A 3 9.47 6.37 -56.71
C LYS A 3 10.05 7.20 -57.85
N LYS A 4 10.15 8.52 -57.68
CA LYS A 4 10.90 9.38 -58.60
C LYS A 4 12.39 9.17 -58.33
N THR A 5 13.06 8.60 -59.32
CA THR A 5 14.51 8.39 -59.39
C THR A 5 15.26 9.71 -59.25
N ALA A 6 16.20 9.77 -58.31
CA ALA A 6 17.06 10.93 -58.01
C ALA A 6 17.79 11.54 -59.22
N LYS A 7 17.94 10.79 -60.31
CA LYS A 7 18.53 11.27 -61.58
C LYS A 7 17.70 12.33 -62.32
N GLN A 8 16.45 12.56 -61.96
CA GLN A 8 15.56 13.47 -62.70
C GLN A 8 15.49 14.90 -62.11
N LEU A 9 16.11 15.15 -60.94
CA LEU A 9 16.12 16.47 -60.29
C LEU A 9 17.34 17.34 -60.66
N ILE A 10 18.27 16.80 -61.46
CA ILE A 10 19.50 17.48 -61.89
C ILE A 10 19.59 17.51 -63.43
N SER A 11 18.45 17.45 -64.13
CA SER A 11 18.45 17.68 -65.58
C SER A 11 18.60 19.18 -65.82
N ILE A 12 19.84 19.60 -66.14
CA ILE A 12 20.24 20.97 -66.45
C ILE A 12 19.68 21.45 -67.82
N GLU A 13 18.90 20.60 -68.50
CA GLU A 13 18.43 20.82 -69.87
C GLU A 13 17.31 21.88 -69.97
N HIS A 14 16.64 22.19 -68.86
CA HIS A 14 15.74 23.36 -68.74
C HIS A 14 16.08 24.10 -67.46
N GLY A 15 16.55 25.36 -67.57
CA GLY A 15 17.16 26.19 -66.52
C GLY A 15 16.30 26.56 -65.30
N ALA A 16 15.50 25.65 -64.76
CA ALA A 16 14.80 25.79 -63.48
C ALA A 16 15.65 25.13 -62.37
N PHE A 17 16.58 25.89 -61.81
CA PHE A 17 17.36 25.48 -60.64
C PHE A 17 16.52 25.59 -59.37
N ASN A 18 16.18 24.44 -58.77
CA ASN A 18 15.37 24.39 -57.56
C ASN A 18 16.26 24.53 -56.32
N THR A 19 16.44 25.77 -55.87
CA THR A 19 17.24 26.12 -54.68
C THR A 19 16.72 25.45 -53.40
N ALA A 20 15.41 25.27 -53.26
CA ALA A 20 14.80 24.69 -52.07
C ALA A 20 15.10 23.18 -51.95
N ALA A 21 15.07 22.44 -53.07
CA ALA A 21 15.43 21.02 -53.10
C ALA A 21 16.91 20.80 -52.72
N LEU A 22 17.80 21.65 -53.23
CA LEU A 22 19.23 21.60 -52.90
C LEU A 22 19.47 21.93 -51.42
N GLN A 23 18.78 22.94 -50.87
CA GLN A 23 18.87 23.28 -49.44
C GLN A 23 18.41 22.12 -48.55
N GLN A 24 17.35 21.41 -48.95
CA GLN A 24 16.86 20.24 -48.24
C GLN A 24 17.86 19.07 -48.30
N GLU A 25 18.45 18.80 -49.47
CA GLU A 25 19.48 17.77 -49.62
C GLU A 25 20.70 18.08 -48.75
N LEU A 26 21.14 19.33 -48.73
CA LEU A 26 22.24 19.79 -47.88
C LEU A 26 21.89 19.60 -46.40
N ALA A 27 20.69 20.01 -45.97
CA ALA A 27 20.24 19.84 -44.59
C ALA A 27 20.21 18.36 -44.16
N GLN A 28 19.75 17.48 -45.05
CA GLN A 28 19.75 16.03 -44.82
C GLN A 28 21.18 15.47 -44.69
N ALA A 29 22.07 15.87 -45.59
CA ALA A 29 23.46 15.40 -45.57
C ALA A 29 24.20 15.85 -44.29
N LEU A 30 23.92 17.06 -43.79
CA LEU A 30 24.48 17.53 -42.52
C LEU A 30 23.95 16.75 -41.32
N GLU A 31 22.66 16.41 -41.32
CA GLU A 31 22.04 15.64 -40.24
C GLU A 31 22.54 14.19 -40.22
N ASP A 32 22.69 13.57 -41.40
CA ASP A 32 23.25 12.23 -41.54
C ASP A 32 24.70 12.17 -41.03
N ASP A 33 25.53 13.17 -41.37
CA ASP A 33 26.90 13.29 -40.85
C ASP A 33 26.93 13.51 -39.33
N ARG A 34 25.99 14.31 -38.79
CA ARG A 34 25.84 14.51 -37.34
C ARG A 34 25.54 13.18 -36.64
N ILE A 35 24.55 12.43 -37.12
CA ILE A 35 24.15 11.13 -36.55
C ILE A 35 25.27 10.11 -36.68
N TYR A 36 25.96 10.07 -37.83
CA TYR A 36 27.10 9.19 -38.05
C TYR A 36 28.22 9.44 -37.03
N LYS A 37 28.61 10.70 -36.83
CA LYS A 37 29.64 11.07 -35.84
C LYS A 37 29.24 10.72 -34.41
N LEU A 38 27.99 10.96 -34.02
CA LEU A 38 27.48 10.61 -32.69
C LEU A 38 27.48 9.10 -32.46
N THR A 39 26.99 8.32 -33.42
CA THR A 39 26.98 6.85 -33.29
C THR A 39 28.38 6.26 -33.29
N ASP A 40 29.31 6.75 -34.11
CA ASP A 40 30.71 6.29 -34.13
C ASP A 40 31.43 6.60 -32.81
N SER A 41 31.30 7.84 -32.32
CA SER A 41 31.86 8.21 -31.02
C SER A 41 31.28 7.38 -29.86
N MET A 42 29.97 7.10 -29.89
CA MET A 42 29.31 6.24 -28.90
C MET A 42 29.80 4.79 -29.02
N LYS A 43 29.95 4.24 -30.22
CA LYS A 43 30.51 2.89 -30.43
C LYS A 43 31.91 2.79 -29.82
N LYS A 44 32.80 3.73 -30.12
CA LYS A 44 34.16 3.77 -29.56
C LYS A 44 34.16 3.81 -28.04
N ARG A 45 33.28 4.61 -27.43
CA ARG A 45 33.12 4.67 -25.97
C ARG A 45 32.52 3.38 -25.39
N ALA A 46 31.47 2.85 -26.02
CA ALA A 46 30.72 1.70 -25.54
C ALA A 46 31.53 0.40 -25.59
N ILE A 47 32.47 0.25 -26.54
CA ILE A 47 33.42 -0.88 -26.57
C ILE A 47 34.19 -1.01 -25.25
N HIS A 48 34.53 0.11 -24.62
CA HIS A 48 35.27 0.12 -23.34
C HIS A 48 34.38 0.15 -22.11
N THR A 49 33.11 0.54 -22.25
CA THR A 49 32.22 0.80 -21.11
C THR A 49 31.21 -0.33 -20.87
N ALA A 50 30.74 -1.00 -21.92
CA ALA A 50 29.69 -2.01 -21.81
C ALA A 50 30.24 -3.37 -21.35
N ALA A 51 29.50 -4.06 -20.48
CA ALA A 51 29.85 -5.39 -19.99
C ALA A 51 29.35 -6.52 -20.92
N ASN A 52 28.31 -6.25 -21.72
CA ASN A 52 27.71 -7.22 -22.65
C ASN A 52 27.22 -6.56 -23.94
N TYR A 53 26.90 -7.39 -24.95
CA TYR A 53 26.49 -6.90 -26.27
C TYR A 53 25.15 -6.15 -26.25
N ASP A 54 24.20 -6.55 -25.40
CA ASP A 54 22.90 -5.89 -25.32
C ASP A 54 23.03 -4.48 -24.75
N GLU A 55 23.87 -4.29 -23.73
CA GLU A 55 24.24 -2.98 -23.20
C GLU A 55 24.94 -2.12 -24.27
N PHE A 56 25.89 -2.70 -25.01
CA PHE A 56 26.55 -2.02 -26.12
C PHE A 56 25.55 -1.55 -27.18
N ARG A 57 24.63 -2.43 -27.60
CA ARG A 57 23.57 -2.13 -28.57
C ARG A 57 22.68 -1.00 -28.08
N ASN A 58 22.29 -1.04 -26.80
CA ASN A 58 21.43 -0.03 -26.20
C ASN A 58 22.12 1.34 -26.09
N LEU A 59 23.40 1.38 -25.72
CA LEU A 59 24.18 2.63 -25.66
C LEU A 59 24.30 3.28 -27.05
N VAL A 60 24.60 2.49 -28.08
CA VAL A 60 24.72 2.99 -29.45
C VAL A 60 23.37 3.46 -30.01
N ALA A 61 22.28 2.75 -29.69
CA ALA A 61 20.93 3.17 -30.08
C ALA A 61 20.52 4.52 -29.46
N CYS A 62 21.00 4.82 -28.25
CA CYS A 62 20.72 6.05 -27.52
C CYS A 62 21.67 7.22 -27.87
N ALA A 63 22.56 7.07 -28.86
CA ALA A 63 23.58 8.09 -29.18
C ALA A 63 23.01 9.45 -29.64
N ASP A 64 21.81 9.47 -30.21
CA ASP A 64 21.16 10.68 -30.72
C ASP A 64 20.18 11.34 -29.74
N LEU A 65 20.12 10.86 -28.50
CA LEU A 65 19.26 11.46 -27.49
C LEU A 65 19.78 12.85 -27.08
N LYS A 66 18.90 13.85 -27.16
CA LYS A 66 19.21 15.20 -26.71
C LYS A 66 19.29 15.22 -25.18
N PRO A 67 20.33 15.84 -24.60
CA PRO A 67 20.38 16.03 -23.16
C PRO A 67 19.20 16.89 -22.72
N ILE A 68 18.53 16.46 -21.66
CA ILE A 68 17.37 17.17 -21.12
C ILE A 68 17.79 18.56 -20.63
N SER A 69 17.06 19.59 -21.06
CA SER A 69 17.34 20.95 -20.64
C SER A 69 16.79 21.22 -19.24
N GLN A 70 17.39 22.17 -18.51
CA GLN A 70 16.88 22.56 -17.18
C GLN A 70 15.45 23.12 -17.23
N LYS A 71 15.05 23.70 -18.36
CA LYS A 71 13.68 24.18 -18.58
C LYS A 71 12.72 22.99 -18.68
N GLU A 72 13.06 22.00 -19.49
CA GLU A 72 12.29 20.76 -19.60
C GLU A 72 12.19 20.04 -18.26
N LEU A 73 13.28 19.93 -17.49
CA LEU A 73 13.24 19.35 -16.13
C LEU A 73 12.25 20.06 -15.20
N ARG A 74 12.16 21.39 -15.29
CA ARG A 74 11.17 22.17 -14.51
C ARG A 74 9.76 21.91 -15.01
N ASP A 75 9.56 21.73 -16.30
CA ASP A 75 8.25 21.46 -16.88
C ASP A 75 7.77 20.02 -16.59
N PHE A 76 8.67 19.02 -16.57
CA PHE A 76 8.37 17.68 -16.03
C PHE A 76 8.04 17.70 -14.53
N SER A 77 8.58 18.66 -13.77
CA SER A 77 8.26 18.84 -12.35
C SER A 77 6.93 19.60 -12.14
N LYS A 78 6.54 20.44 -13.10
CA LYS A 78 5.25 21.16 -13.10
C LYS A 78 4.10 20.31 -13.62
N ALA A 79 4.38 19.33 -14.50
CA ALA A 79 3.46 18.25 -14.80
C ALA A 79 3.14 17.62 -13.45
N GLU A 80 1.97 18.01 -12.97
CA GLU A 80 1.45 17.80 -11.64
C GLU A 80 1.87 16.40 -11.22
N ARG A 81 2.81 16.31 -10.27
CA ARG A 81 2.97 15.07 -9.53
C ARG A 81 1.58 14.85 -8.95
N GLN A 82 0.77 14.05 -9.64
CA GLN A 82 -0.50 13.54 -9.15
C GLN A 82 -0.14 12.53 -8.07
N THR A 83 0.54 13.01 -7.03
CA THR A 83 0.48 12.38 -5.73
C THR A 83 -0.98 12.51 -5.35
N ASN A 84 -1.67 11.38 -5.36
CA ASN A 84 -3.02 11.24 -4.84
C ASN A 84 -3.03 11.54 -3.34
N ILE A 85 -2.86 12.79 -2.92
CA ILE A 85 -3.18 13.27 -1.57
C ILE A 85 -3.61 14.73 -1.70
N SER A 86 -4.92 14.96 -1.76
CA SER A 86 -5.72 16.06 -1.17
C SER A 86 -5.05 17.38 -0.72
N PHE A 87 -4.04 17.91 -1.41
CA PHE A 87 -3.43 19.20 -1.09
C PHE A 87 -3.97 20.30 -1.98
N LYS A 88 -5.30 20.50 -1.96
CA LYS A 88 -5.89 21.76 -2.44
C LYS A 88 -5.65 22.83 -1.37
N LYS A 89 -4.55 23.55 -1.51
CA LYS A 89 -4.13 24.65 -0.65
C LYS A 89 -5.14 25.80 -0.80
N LYS A 90 -6.20 25.82 0.03
CA LYS A 90 -6.89 27.08 0.34
C LYS A 90 -5.85 27.99 1.01
N THR A 91 -5.56 29.11 0.37
CA THR A 91 -4.69 30.17 0.85
C THR A 91 -5.17 30.67 2.22
N ARG A 92 -4.61 30.10 3.29
CA ARG A 92 -4.77 30.66 4.64
C ARG A 92 -3.79 31.83 4.76
N LYS A 93 -4.34 33.03 4.94
CA LYS A 93 -3.58 34.23 5.31
C LYS A 93 -2.77 33.95 6.57
N ASN A 94 -1.47 34.27 6.50
CA ASN A 94 -0.51 34.47 7.59
C ASN A 94 -0.76 33.67 8.87
N ALA A 95 -0.27 32.42 8.90
CA ALA A 95 -0.05 31.71 10.15
C ALA A 95 1.43 31.80 10.53
N ASP A 96 1.64 32.20 11.77
CA ASP A 96 2.88 32.46 12.48
C ASP A 96 4.01 31.47 12.20
N LYS A 97 5.24 31.98 12.00
CA LYS A 97 6.43 31.17 11.67
C LYS A 97 7.01 30.39 12.87
N ASN A 98 6.32 30.38 14.01
CA ASN A 98 6.75 29.66 15.20
C ASN A 98 5.77 28.59 15.66
N ARG A 99 5.22 27.80 14.72
CA ARG A 99 4.57 26.53 15.08
C ARG A 99 5.64 25.47 15.26
N GLN A 100 6.23 25.43 16.46
CA GLN A 100 6.81 24.19 16.95
C GLN A 100 5.72 23.13 16.86
N ILE A 101 5.96 22.06 16.10
CA ILE A 101 5.12 20.86 16.10
C ILE A 101 5.38 20.18 17.45
N GLN A 102 4.81 20.72 18.51
CA GLN A 102 4.68 19.99 19.76
C GLN A 102 3.56 18.98 19.52
N PRO A 103 3.82 17.66 19.66
CA PRO A 103 2.73 16.70 19.69
C PRO A 103 1.93 16.99 20.96
N ALA A 104 0.82 17.72 20.82
CA ALA A 104 -0.18 17.77 21.88
C ALA A 104 -0.49 16.30 22.22
N ALA A 105 -0.23 15.90 23.47
CA ALA A 105 -0.62 14.58 23.94
C ALA A 105 -2.11 14.43 23.61
N PRO A 106 -2.52 13.45 22.80
CA PRO A 106 -3.92 13.23 22.56
C PRO A 106 -4.57 12.95 23.92
N VAL A 107 -5.69 13.60 24.17
CA VAL A 107 -6.55 13.25 25.31
C VAL A 107 -7.04 11.82 25.03
N LEU A 108 -6.41 10.84 25.68
CA LEU A 108 -6.71 9.42 25.48
C LEU A 108 -8.11 9.05 25.99
N ASP A 109 -8.74 9.94 26.75
CA ASP A 109 -10.11 9.83 27.26
C ASP A 109 -11.18 10.21 26.22
N VAL A 110 -10.79 10.59 25.00
CA VAL A 110 -11.72 10.95 23.91
C VAL A 110 -11.63 9.91 22.78
N PRO A 111 -12.76 9.40 22.27
CA PRO A 111 -12.75 8.39 21.23
C PRO A 111 -12.16 8.93 19.91
N PRO A 112 -11.36 8.12 19.19
CA PRO A 112 -10.65 8.55 18.00
C PRO A 112 -11.62 8.93 16.87
N LYS A 113 -11.34 10.05 16.21
CA LYS A 113 -12.20 10.57 15.12
C LYS A 113 -11.96 9.87 13.80
N THR A 114 -10.76 9.35 13.57
CA THR A 114 -10.35 8.73 12.31
C THR A 114 -9.52 7.47 12.55
N ALA A 115 -9.49 6.55 11.58
CA ALA A 115 -8.68 5.32 11.66
C ALA A 115 -7.19 5.63 11.86
N VAL A 116 -6.69 6.70 11.22
CA VAL A 116 -5.30 7.15 11.37
C VAL A 116 -5.02 7.63 12.80
N ASP A 117 -5.95 8.36 13.41
CA ASP A 117 -5.81 8.77 14.81
C ASP A 117 -5.82 7.56 15.75
N PHE A 118 -6.65 6.55 15.49
CA PHE A 118 -6.66 5.29 16.24
C PHE A 118 -5.29 4.59 16.13
N CYS A 119 -4.81 4.31 14.92
CA CYS A 119 -3.53 3.63 14.71
C CYS A 119 -2.36 4.40 15.35
N ARG A 120 -2.35 5.73 15.23
CA ARG A 120 -1.33 6.57 15.86
C ARG A 120 -1.40 6.44 17.37
N ASN A 121 -2.59 6.52 17.95
CA ASN A 121 -2.75 6.46 19.39
C ASN A 121 -2.38 5.10 19.95
N TRP A 122 -2.81 4.05 19.25
CA TRP A 122 -2.52 2.65 19.52
C TRP A 122 -1.02 2.35 19.56
N LYS A 123 -0.27 2.67 18.50
CA LYS A 123 1.17 2.36 18.43
C LYS A 123 2.01 3.29 19.33
N ARG A 124 1.62 4.57 19.46
CA ARG A 124 2.46 5.59 20.12
C ARG A 124 2.24 5.71 21.64
N TYR A 125 0.99 5.71 22.10
CA TYR A 125 0.66 6.05 23.49
C TYR A 125 0.19 4.86 24.33
N LEU A 126 -0.40 3.82 23.72
CA LEU A 126 -0.89 2.65 24.44
C LEU A 126 0.21 1.59 24.54
N LYS A 127 0.90 1.54 25.68
CA LYS A 127 2.00 0.59 25.94
C LYS A 127 1.57 -0.62 26.77
N THR A 128 0.57 -0.47 27.63
CA THR A 128 0.03 -1.56 28.43
C THR A 128 -1.20 -2.17 27.77
N ILE A 129 -1.41 -3.47 27.98
CA ILE A 129 -2.56 -4.20 27.42
C ILE A 129 -3.87 -3.68 28.00
N ASP A 130 -3.91 -3.42 29.32
CA ASP A 130 -5.06 -2.79 29.99
C ASP A 130 -5.45 -1.44 29.35
N ALA A 131 -4.47 -0.58 29.03
CA ALA A 131 -4.76 0.69 28.37
C ALA A 131 -5.28 0.50 26.94
N LYS A 132 -4.82 -0.53 26.22
CA LYS A 132 -5.34 -0.91 24.90
C LYS A 132 -6.79 -1.37 24.99
N PHE A 133 -7.11 -2.18 25.98
CA PHE A 133 -8.47 -2.68 26.22
C PHE A 133 -9.43 -1.55 26.60
N ARG A 134 -9.06 -0.70 27.56
CA ARG A 134 -9.88 0.49 27.91
C ARG A 134 -10.10 1.42 26.72
N TYR A 135 -9.10 1.57 25.85
CA TYR A 135 -9.24 2.36 24.64
C TYR A 135 -10.18 1.72 23.60
N LEU A 136 -10.23 0.39 23.53
CA LEU A 136 -11.21 -0.34 22.72
C LEU A 136 -12.63 -0.14 23.26
N GLN A 137 -12.82 -0.25 24.58
CA GLN A 137 -14.11 0.02 25.24
C GLN A 137 -14.61 1.44 24.92
N LEU A 138 -13.74 2.45 24.99
CA LEU A 138 -14.06 3.84 24.63
C LEU A 138 -14.45 4.00 23.14
N THR A 139 -13.80 3.24 22.25
CA THR A 139 -14.02 3.38 20.80
C THR A 139 -15.32 2.73 20.37
N SER A 140 -15.87 1.76 21.11
CA SER A 140 -17.07 0.95 20.81
C SER A 140 -16.95 0.08 19.53
N PRO A 141 -17.59 -1.10 19.48
CA PRO A 141 -17.45 -2.03 18.35
C PRO A 141 -18.00 -1.46 17.02
N GLU A 142 -19.16 -0.80 17.05
CA GLU A 142 -19.79 -0.25 15.84
C GLU A 142 -18.92 0.82 15.16
N ARG A 143 -18.28 1.67 15.96
CA ARG A 143 -17.42 2.74 15.44
C ARG A 143 -16.14 2.15 14.87
N LEU A 144 -15.59 1.11 15.51
CA LEU A 144 -14.41 0.41 15.03
C LEU A 144 -14.67 -0.16 13.62
N GLY A 145 -15.80 -0.86 13.43
CA GLY A 145 -16.21 -1.36 12.11
C GLY A 145 -16.38 -0.25 11.08
N LYS A 146 -17.02 0.88 11.43
CA LYS A 146 -17.16 2.04 10.54
C LYS A 146 -15.82 2.69 10.17
N MET A 147 -14.89 2.78 11.12
CA MET A 147 -13.57 3.39 10.92
C MET A 147 -12.67 2.55 10.01
N PHE A 148 -12.71 1.22 10.17
CA PHE A 148 -11.85 0.28 9.46
C PHE A 148 -12.53 -0.42 8.26
N LYS A 149 -13.75 0.00 7.89
CA LYS A 149 -14.50 -0.57 6.76
C LYS A 149 -13.67 -0.66 5.46
N SER A 150 -12.87 0.37 5.16
CA SER A 150 -12.10 0.45 3.93
C SER A 150 -10.86 -0.44 3.93
N ASP A 151 -10.07 -0.39 5.00
CA ASP A 151 -8.79 -1.10 5.10
C ASP A 151 -8.32 -1.13 6.55
N MET A 152 -7.59 -2.19 6.91
CA MET A 152 -6.99 -2.38 8.23
C MET A 152 -5.68 -3.13 8.10
N ASP A 153 -4.70 -2.75 8.91
CA ASP A 153 -3.39 -3.39 8.99
C ASP A 153 -3.49 -4.74 9.70
N SER A 154 -2.77 -5.76 9.21
CA SER A 154 -2.80 -7.12 9.78
C SER A 154 -2.27 -7.13 11.20
N ASP A 155 -1.15 -6.45 11.43
CA ASP A 155 -0.53 -6.32 12.74
C ASP A 155 -1.49 -5.67 13.75
N LEU A 156 -2.27 -4.68 13.29
CA LEU A 156 -3.24 -4.01 14.15
C LEU A 156 -4.38 -4.94 14.56
N MET A 157 -4.89 -5.76 13.63
CA MET A 157 -5.93 -6.74 13.94
C MET A 157 -5.42 -7.78 14.94
N ALA A 158 -4.22 -8.32 14.73
CA ALA A 158 -3.60 -9.27 15.64
C ALA A 158 -3.39 -8.66 17.03
N GLU A 159 -2.89 -7.42 17.10
CA GLU A 159 -2.73 -6.72 18.39
C GLU A 159 -4.05 -6.48 19.13
N ILE A 160 -5.15 -6.22 18.40
CA ILE A 160 -6.49 -6.07 19.00
C ILE A 160 -6.95 -7.41 19.58
N ILE A 161 -6.78 -8.51 18.83
CA ILE A 161 -7.15 -9.85 19.27
C ILE A 161 -6.35 -10.27 20.50
N HIS A 162 -5.03 -10.05 20.49
CA HIS A 162 -4.17 -10.30 21.63
C HIS A 162 -4.61 -9.49 22.87
N ALA A 163 -4.94 -8.21 22.68
CA ALA A 163 -5.41 -7.36 23.78
C ALA A 163 -6.72 -7.88 24.38
N LEU A 164 -7.67 -8.34 23.55
CA LEU A 164 -8.90 -8.98 24.01
C LEU A 164 -8.60 -10.28 24.76
N LEU A 165 -7.78 -11.17 24.19
CA LEU A 165 -7.42 -12.46 24.79
C LEU A 165 -6.81 -12.28 26.19
N VAL A 166 -5.81 -11.40 26.31
CA VAL A 166 -5.14 -11.17 27.59
C VAL A 166 -6.07 -10.48 28.59
N SER A 167 -6.91 -9.53 28.15
CA SER A 167 -7.88 -8.89 29.04
C SER A 167 -8.90 -9.90 29.59
N LEU A 168 -9.43 -10.80 28.76
CA LEU A 168 -10.37 -11.84 29.19
C LEU A 168 -9.73 -12.84 30.17
N ASN A 169 -8.43 -13.13 30.02
CA ASN A 169 -7.69 -13.96 30.97
C ASN A 169 -7.39 -13.25 32.29
N GLN A 170 -7.33 -11.90 32.31
CA GLN A 170 -7.03 -11.10 33.50
C GLN A 170 -8.31 -10.68 34.27
N ASP A 171 -9.43 -10.48 33.58
CA ASP A 171 -10.68 -9.95 34.14
C ASP A 171 -11.54 -10.96 34.91
N THR A 172 -11.04 -12.18 35.18
CA THR A 172 -11.70 -13.09 36.14
C THR A 172 -11.59 -12.62 37.60
N ALA A 173 -10.99 -11.44 37.87
CA ALA A 173 -10.66 -10.99 39.22
C ALA A 173 -11.09 -9.56 39.60
N SER A 174 -11.71 -8.76 38.73
CA SER A 174 -12.10 -7.38 39.09
C SER A 174 -13.54 -7.03 38.67
N VAL A 175 -14.38 -6.88 39.69
CA VAL A 175 -15.80 -6.51 39.62
C VAL A 175 -15.94 -5.01 39.35
N GLY A 176 -16.86 -4.65 38.43
CA GLY A 176 -17.61 -3.39 38.56
C GLY A 176 -17.70 -2.50 37.32
N SER A 177 -18.60 -2.82 36.39
CA SER A 177 -19.42 -1.82 35.69
C SER A 177 -20.65 -2.52 35.10
N GLU A 178 -21.80 -1.84 35.08
CA GLU A 178 -23.11 -2.36 34.66
C GLU A 178 -23.22 -2.64 33.14
N ASP A 179 -22.10 -2.79 32.43
CA ASP A 179 -22.01 -2.84 30.99
C ASP A 179 -21.81 -4.28 30.46
N ILE A 180 -22.18 -4.46 29.19
CA ILE A 180 -22.15 -5.70 28.38
C ILE A 180 -21.05 -6.69 28.84
N PRO A 181 -21.36 -7.99 29.03
CA PRO A 181 -20.38 -8.99 29.44
C PRO A 181 -19.11 -8.92 28.57
N PRO A 182 -17.90 -9.02 29.16
CA PRO A 182 -16.64 -8.87 28.41
C PRO A 182 -16.54 -9.89 27.26
N THR A 183 -17.18 -11.05 27.40
CA THR A 183 -17.34 -12.07 26.35
C THR A 183 -18.17 -11.58 25.17
N VAL A 184 -19.31 -10.95 25.43
CA VAL A 184 -20.20 -10.37 24.42
C VAL A 184 -19.52 -9.19 23.73
N PHE A 185 -18.81 -8.35 24.50
CA PHE A 185 -18.01 -7.26 23.94
C PHE A 185 -16.91 -7.76 23.00
N ALA A 186 -16.15 -8.79 23.41
CA ALA A 186 -15.13 -9.41 22.57
C ALA A 186 -15.75 -9.98 21.27
N LEU A 187 -16.91 -10.63 21.37
CA LEU A 187 -17.66 -11.13 20.21
C LEU A 187 -18.06 -10.02 19.24
N GLN A 188 -18.60 -8.91 19.75
CA GLN A 188 -18.99 -7.76 18.94
C GLN A 188 -17.78 -7.07 18.26
N ILE A 189 -16.64 -7.02 18.94
CA ILE A 189 -15.40 -6.52 18.32
C ILE A 189 -14.97 -7.46 17.20
N MET A 190 -14.93 -8.77 17.45
CA MET A 190 -14.59 -9.77 16.42
C MET A 190 -15.53 -9.66 15.21
N GLU A 191 -16.83 -9.49 15.45
CA GLU A 191 -17.82 -9.23 14.40
C GLU A 191 -17.46 -7.97 13.60
N ALA A 192 -17.17 -6.85 14.28
CA ALA A 192 -16.78 -5.60 13.62
C ALA A 192 -15.49 -5.74 12.77
N LEU A 193 -14.54 -6.57 13.19
CA LEU A 193 -13.32 -6.86 12.43
C LEU A 193 -13.61 -7.66 11.15
N THR A 194 -14.58 -8.58 11.17
CA THR A 194 -15.00 -9.34 9.96
C THR A 194 -15.64 -8.46 8.88
N GLN A 195 -16.19 -7.30 9.25
CA GLN A 195 -16.84 -6.37 8.30
C GLN A 195 -15.86 -5.54 7.45
N THR A 196 -14.55 -5.77 7.60
CA THR A 196 -13.51 -5.06 6.84
C THR A 196 -13.42 -5.57 5.40
N ALA A 197 -13.27 -4.68 4.42
CA ALA A 197 -13.33 -5.04 3.00
C ALA A 197 -12.26 -6.05 2.54
N ARG A 198 -11.12 -6.13 3.25
CA ARG A 198 -9.98 -7.00 2.93
C ARG A 198 -9.73 -8.06 4.00
N PHE A 199 -10.75 -8.41 4.79
CA PHE A 199 -10.63 -9.35 5.90
C PHE A 199 -9.91 -10.66 5.53
N SER A 200 -10.30 -11.31 4.43
CA SER A 200 -9.66 -12.57 4.00
C SER A 200 -8.17 -12.42 3.70
N LEU A 201 -7.76 -11.28 3.10
CA LEU A 201 -6.35 -11.02 2.81
C LEU A 201 -5.58 -10.71 4.09
N ILE A 202 -6.21 -10.00 5.04
CA ILE A 202 -5.63 -9.74 6.35
C ILE A 202 -5.34 -11.07 7.07
N LEU A 203 -6.29 -12.01 7.06
CA LEU A 203 -6.09 -13.34 7.63
C LEU A 203 -4.97 -14.14 6.95
N ASP A 204 -4.74 -13.96 5.65
CA ASP A 204 -3.64 -14.65 4.95
C ASP A 204 -2.25 -14.16 5.41
N PHE A 205 -2.18 -13.00 6.06
CA PHE A 205 -0.96 -12.47 6.68
C PHE A 205 -0.78 -12.86 8.15
N PHE A 206 -1.70 -13.65 8.72
CA PHE A 206 -1.57 -14.07 10.12
C PHE A 206 -0.56 -15.20 10.26
N ASP A 207 0.29 -15.09 11.28
CA ASP A 207 1.21 -16.15 11.67
C ASP A 207 0.46 -17.27 12.42
N SER A 208 1.08 -18.45 12.52
CA SER A 208 0.49 -19.59 13.25
C SER A 208 0.15 -19.24 14.69
N HIS A 209 1.00 -18.48 15.38
CA HIS A 209 0.77 -18.00 16.73
C HIS A 209 -0.45 -17.08 16.83
N GLN A 210 -0.63 -16.15 15.88
CA GLN A 210 -1.78 -15.24 15.88
C GLN A 210 -3.09 -15.99 15.63
N LEU A 211 -3.05 -17.04 14.80
CA LEU A 211 -4.20 -17.94 14.60
C LEU A 211 -4.51 -18.78 15.85
N GLU A 212 -3.49 -19.21 16.60
CA GLU A 212 -3.64 -19.87 17.90
C GLU A 212 -4.30 -18.93 18.92
N GLU A 213 -3.89 -17.66 18.99
CA GLU A 213 -4.54 -16.65 19.86
C GLU A 213 -6.02 -16.45 19.52
N VAL A 214 -6.37 -16.44 18.23
CA VAL A 214 -7.78 -16.39 17.79
C VAL A 214 -8.54 -17.63 18.29
N GLN A 215 -7.96 -18.82 18.13
CA GLN A 215 -8.59 -20.06 18.61
C GLN A 215 -8.77 -20.09 20.12
N GLU A 216 -7.77 -19.64 20.88
CA GLU A 216 -7.84 -19.53 22.34
C GLU A 216 -8.92 -18.54 22.77
N LEU A 217 -9.02 -17.40 22.09
CA LEU A 217 -10.06 -16.41 22.37
C LEU A 217 -11.46 -17.01 22.20
N PHE A 218 -11.71 -17.72 21.10
CA PHE A 218 -13.01 -18.39 20.89
C PHE A 218 -13.28 -19.49 21.91
N LYS A 219 -12.27 -20.28 22.31
CA LYS A 219 -12.43 -21.30 23.37
C LYS A 219 -12.79 -20.66 24.71
N LEU A 220 -12.20 -19.51 25.05
CA LEU A 220 -12.53 -18.77 26.27
C LEU A 220 -13.95 -18.22 26.22
N ILE A 221 -14.36 -17.62 25.10
CA ILE A 221 -15.73 -17.12 24.92
C ILE A 221 -16.76 -18.25 25.07
N GLU A 222 -16.47 -19.45 24.55
CA GLU A 222 -17.34 -20.63 24.71
C GLU A 222 -17.33 -21.19 26.14
N SER A 223 -16.17 -21.21 26.79
CA SER A 223 -16.01 -21.74 28.15
C SER A 223 -16.63 -20.84 29.21
N THR A 224 -16.69 -19.53 28.98
CA THR A 224 -17.26 -18.57 29.94
C THR A 224 -18.80 -18.60 29.97
N GLY A 225 -19.45 -19.30 29.03
CA GLY A 225 -20.70 -20.02 29.30
C GLY A 225 -21.86 -19.26 29.96
N ASP A 226 -21.96 -17.94 29.81
CA ASP A 226 -23.22 -17.25 30.06
C ASP A 226 -24.20 -17.64 28.94
N PRO A 227 -25.52 -17.70 29.21
CA PRO A 227 -26.53 -18.00 28.20
C PRO A 227 -26.57 -16.87 27.16
N LEU A 228 -25.64 -16.94 26.21
CA LEU A 228 -25.58 -16.09 25.03
C LEU A 228 -26.89 -16.31 24.27
N ASP A 229 -27.62 -15.21 24.00
CA ASP A 229 -28.84 -15.28 23.19
C ASP A 229 -28.60 -16.07 21.90
N GLN A 230 -29.64 -16.73 21.38
CA GLN A 230 -29.57 -17.51 20.14
C GLN A 230 -28.88 -16.73 18.99
N HIS A 231 -29.08 -15.41 18.94
CA HIS A 231 -28.42 -14.51 18.00
C HIS A 231 -26.89 -14.47 18.15
N HIS A 232 -26.37 -14.36 19.37
CA HIS A 232 -24.94 -14.34 19.64
C HIS A 232 -24.28 -15.69 19.33
N GLN A 233 -25.01 -16.79 19.53
CA GLN A 233 -24.54 -18.13 19.19
C GLN A 233 -24.46 -18.36 17.67
N GLU A 234 -25.46 -17.89 16.91
CA GLU A 234 -25.44 -17.89 15.44
C GLU A 234 -24.29 -17.03 14.90
N THR A 235 -24.09 -15.85 15.46
CA THR A 235 -22.98 -14.94 15.10
C THR A 235 -21.62 -15.57 15.40
N LEU A 236 -21.46 -16.25 16.54
CA LEU A 236 -20.22 -16.96 16.89
C LEU A 236 -19.88 -18.04 15.84
N VAL A 237 -20.86 -18.85 15.41
CA VAL A 237 -20.64 -19.88 14.39
C VAL A 237 -20.23 -19.25 13.05
N SER A 238 -20.92 -18.19 12.63
CA SER A 238 -20.60 -17.45 11.40
C SER A 238 -19.18 -16.88 11.43
N ILE A 239 -18.79 -16.24 12.53
CA ILE A 239 -17.46 -15.66 12.68
C ILE A 239 -16.38 -16.75 12.70
N LYS A 240 -16.59 -17.88 13.38
CA LYS A 240 -15.64 -19.00 13.37
C LYS A 240 -15.35 -19.52 11.95
N GLN A 241 -16.38 -19.61 11.12
CA GLN A 241 -16.24 -19.99 9.71
C GLN A 241 -15.42 -18.94 8.93
N MET A 242 -15.69 -17.65 9.15
CA MET A 242 -14.95 -16.55 8.52
C MET A 242 -13.47 -16.55 8.89
N PHE A 243 -13.12 -16.88 10.14
CA PHE A 243 -11.74 -17.04 10.61
C PHE A 243 -11.09 -18.37 10.19
N ARG A 244 -11.76 -19.18 9.36
CA ARG A 244 -11.28 -20.48 8.83
C ARG A 244 -10.89 -21.49 9.93
N LEU A 245 -11.42 -21.35 11.14
CA LEU A 245 -11.02 -22.17 12.30
C LEU A 245 -11.40 -23.65 12.16
N ASP A 246 -12.38 -23.96 11.30
CA ASP A 246 -12.78 -25.34 10.97
C ASP A 246 -11.78 -26.06 10.03
N SER A 247 -10.93 -25.32 9.34
CA SER A 247 -10.02 -25.88 8.31
C SER A 247 -8.66 -26.34 8.86
N LEU A 248 -8.24 -25.86 10.05
CA LEU A 248 -6.89 -26.12 10.58
C LEU A 248 -6.70 -27.54 11.15
N HIS A 249 -7.76 -28.30 11.44
CA HIS A 249 -7.63 -29.67 11.96
C HIS A 249 -7.40 -30.75 10.88
N LYS A 250 -7.42 -30.40 9.59
CA LYS A 250 -7.32 -31.40 8.51
C LYS A 250 -5.91 -31.64 7.96
N THR A 251 -4.92 -30.80 8.28
CA THR A 251 -3.59 -30.87 7.64
C THR A 251 -2.50 -31.59 8.45
N THR A 252 -2.75 -31.97 9.71
CA THR A 252 -1.73 -32.63 10.55
C THR A 252 -1.76 -34.16 10.57
N LYS A 253 -2.63 -34.82 9.77
CA LYS A 253 -2.74 -36.31 9.75
C LYS A 253 -2.17 -37.02 8.51
N CYS A 254 -1.51 -36.33 7.58
CA CYS A 254 -1.04 -36.95 6.33
C CYS A 254 0.47 -36.88 6.09
N THR A 255 1.31 -37.09 7.11
CA THR A 255 2.73 -37.41 6.90
C THR A 255 3.28 -38.28 8.04
N LEU A 256 2.79 -39.51 8.17
CA LEU A 256 3.43 -40.58 8.94
C LEU A 256 2.80 -41.88 8.45
N ASN A 257 3.36 -42.42 7.36
CA ASN A 257 3.39 -43.86 7.00
C ASN A 257 3.91 -43.99 5.56
N ALA A 258 5.23 -43.83 5.40
CA ALA A 258 5.96 -44.32 4.24
C ALA A 258 7.34 -44.78 4.72
N SER A 259 7.37 -45.94 5.38
CA SER A 259 8.57 -46.72 5.66
C SER A 259 8.13 -48.17 5.88
N VAL A 260 8.01 -48.92 4.79
CA VAL A 260 8.41 -50.33 4.66
C VAL A 260 8.85 -50.53 3.21
#